data_AF-A0A2T4TV29-F1
#
_entry.id   AF-A0A2T4TV29-F1
#
_cell.length_a   1.000
_cell.length_b   1.000
_cell.length_c   1.000
_cell.angle_alpha   90.00
_cell.angle_beta   90.00
_cell.angle_gamma   90.00
#
_symmetry.space_group_name_H-M   'P 1'
#
loop_
_entity.id
_entity.type
_entity.pdbx_description
1 polymer ?
#
loop_
_entity_poly.entity_id
_entity_poly.type
_entity_poly.pdbx_seq_one_letter_code
_entity_poly.pdbx_strand_id
1 'polypeptide(L)'
;MFGLGMPELLIIFLIALVVFGAAKLPQIGKSLGGAIREFKKSIEAPHKEEPTAPPDEIVCSQCRQPLQKDWITCPHCGMKQEGKSGV
;
A
#
# COMPACT_ATOMS: atom_id res chain seq x y z
N MET A 1 -7.16 17.75 33.48
CA MET A 1 -6.11 18.73 33.83
C MET A 1 -4.87 18.67 32.92
N PHE A 2 -4.95 18.27 31.66
CA PHE A 2 -3.97 18.62 30.61
C PHE A 2 -4.71 18.36 29.30
N GLY A 3 -5.44 19.38 28.84
CA GLY A 3 -6.13 19.33 27.56
C GLY A 3 -5.11 19.54 26.45
N LEU A 4 -4.16 18.62 26.29
CA LEU A 4 -3.30 18.58 25.11
C LEU A 4 -4.19 18.28 23.91
N GLY A 5 -4.72 19.36 23.35
CA GLY A 5 -5.52 19.29 22.16
C GLY A 5 -4.66 18.96 20.95
N MET A 6 -5.34 18.64 19.86
CA MET A 6 -4.72 18.60 18.53
C MET A 6 -3.87 19.85 18.21
N PRO A 7 -4.25 21.09 18.58
CA PRO A 7 -3.44 22.27 18.27
C PRO A 7 -2.07 22.31 18.97
N GLU A 8 -1.98 22.01 20.27
CA GLU A 8 -0.71 21.98 20.99
C GLU A 8 0.23 20.90 20.42
N LEU A 9 -0.31 19.74 20.07
CA LEU A 9 0.44 18.65 19.47
C LEU A 9 0.98 19.02 18.08
N LEU A 10 0.19 19.76 17.29
CA LEU A 10 0.61 20.31 15.99
C LEU A 10 1.74 21.33 16.13
N ILE A 11 1.69 22.21 17.13
CA ILE A 11 2.75 23.21 17.37
C ILE A 11 4.06 22.51 17.72
N ILE A 12 4.03 21.51 18.61
CA ILE A 12 5.20 20.73 18.98
C ILE A 12 5.74 19.98 17.76
N PHE A 13 4.85 19.39 16.96
CA PHE A 13 5.23 18.69 15.74
C PHE A 13 5.89 19.61 14.70
N LEU A 14 5.39 20.84 14.53
CA LEU A 14 6.02 21.85 13.68
C LEU A 14 7.43 22.20 14.14
N ILE A 15 7.64 22.40 15.44
CA ILE A 15 8.97 22.67 16.00
C ILE A 15 9.89 21.46 15.77
N ALA A 16 9.41 20.25 16.02
CA ALA A 16 10.17 19.02 15.75
C ALA A 16 10.53 18.89 14.26
N LEU A 17 9.62 19.23 13.35
CA LEU A 17 9.87 19.26 11.91
C LEU A 17 10.95 20.26 11.50
N VAL A 18 11.03 21.41 12.18
CA VAL A 18 12.08 22.41 11.91
C VAL A 18 13.44 21.90 12.39
N VAL A 19 13.49 21.28 13.57
CA VAL A 19 14.74 20.75 14.16
C VAL A 19 15.24 19.51 13.41
N PHE A 20 14.37 18.52 13.19
CA PHE A 20 14.72 17.27 12.53
C PHE A 20 14.69 17.36 11.00
N GLY A 21 13.96 18.32 10.44
CA GLY A 21 13.68 18.44 9.01
C GLY A 21 12.53 17.54 8.56
N ALA A 22 11.65 18.07 7.69
CA ALA A 22 10.51 17.32 7.15
C ALA A 22 10.91 16.07 6.35
N ALA A 23 12.12 16.05 5.79
CA ALA A 23 12.64 14.89 5.06
C ALA A 23 12.99 13.69 5.96
N LYS A 24 13.25 13.92 7.26
CA LYS A 24 13.64 12.84 8.18
C LYS A 24 12.46 12.04 8.71
N LEU A 25 11.27 12.65 8.84
CA LEU A 25 10.05 11.94 9.22
C LEU A 25 9.70 10.74 8.32
N PRO A 26 9.62 10.85 6.98
CA PRO A 26 9.28 9.72 6.12
C PRO A 26 10.38 8.65 6.13
N GLN A 27 11.65 9.03 6.33
CA GLN A 27 12.76 8.08 6.42
C GLN A 27 12.62 7.21 7.67
N ILE A 28 12.33 7.82 8.82
CA ILE A 28 12.08 7.11 10.09
C ILE A 28 10.77 6.31 9.99
N GLY A 29 9.70 6.89 9.45
CA GLY A 29 8.41 6.22 9.29
C GLY A 29 8.48 4.97 8.40
N LYS A 30 9.29 4.97 7.33
CA LYS A 30 9.52 3.78 6.51
C LYS A 30 10.20 2.67 7.30
N SER A 31 11.24 2.99 8.08
CA SER A 31 11.95 2.01 8.90
C SER A 31 11.08 1.44 10.03
N LEU A 32 10.34 2.31 10.73
CA LEU A 32 9.44 1.93 11.82
C LEU A 32 8.24 1.15 11.28
N GLY A 33 7.67 1.57 10.16
CA GLY A 33 6.54 0.91 9.51
C GLY A 33 6.87 -0.50 9.03
N GLY A 34 8.07 -0.70 8.48
CA GLY A 34 8.57 -2.05 8.16
C GLY A 34 8.67 -2.95 9.39
N ALA A 35 9.26 -2.44 10.48
CA ALA A 35 9.38 -3.17 11.74
C ALA A 35 8.02 -3.52 12.35
N ILE A 36 7.08 -2.56 12.38
CA ILE A 36 5.73 -2.78 12.89
C ILE A 36 4.98 -3.80 12.04
N ARG A 37 5.14 -3.77 10.72
CA ARG A 37 4.47 -4.71 9.80
C ARG A 37 4.95 -6.15 10.02
N GLU A 38 6.24 -6.33 10.21
CA GLU A 38 6.83 -7.65 10.53
C GLU A 38 6.45 -8.12 11.94
N PHE A 39 6.43 -7.19 12.90
CA PHE A 39 5.98 -7.46 14.27
C PHE A 39 4.51 -7.89 14.30
N LYS A 40 3.65 -7.19 13.55
CA LYS A 40 2.22 -7.51 13.41
C LYS A 40 2.03 -8.89 12.77
N LYS A 41 2.77 -9.19 11.70
CA LYS A 41 2.77 -10.49 11.03
C LYS A 41 3.17 -11.64 11.96
N SER A 42 4.14 -11.41 12.85
CA SER A 42 4.60 -12.39 13.83
C SER A 42 3.59 -12.61 14.97
N ILE A 43 2.84 -11.57 15.35
CA ILE A 43 1.83 -11.64 16.42
C ILE A 43 0.50 -12.21 15.93
N GLU A 44 0.14 -11.99 14.66
CA GLU A 44 -1.12 -12.49 14.06
C GLU A 44 -1.09 -13.99 13.70
N ALA A 45 0.03 -14.69 13.98
CA ALA A 45 0.19 -16.13 13.75
C ALA A 45 -0.50 -16.98 14.86
N PRO A 46 -1.84 -17.05 14.86
CA PRO A 46 -2.48 -18.37 14.83
C PRO A 46 -3.58 -18.53 13.77
N HIS A 47 -3.91 -17.52 12.96
CA HIS A 47 -4.90 -17.69 11.89
C HIS A 47 -4.57 -16.89 10.64
N LYS A 48 -4.35 -17.64 9.55
CA LYS A 48 -4.32 -17.25 8.13
C LYS A 48 -2.94 -16.89 7.57
N GLU A 49 -2.49 -17.83 6.73
CA GLU A 49 -1.52 -17.63 5.68
C GLU A 49 -1.95 -16.48 4.73
N GLU A 50 -0.91 -15.72 4.36
CA GLU A 50 -0.77 -14.66 3.35
C GLU A 50 -1.71 -14.73 2.12
N PRO A 51 -2.14 -13.56 1.59
CA PRO A 51 -1.25 -12.85 0.67
C PRO A 51 -1.29 -11.33 0.84
N THR A 52 -0.18 -10.69 1.20
CA THR A 52 -0.01 -9.25 0.91
C THR A 52 1.31 -8.92 0.20
N ALA A 53 1.55 -9.64 -0.88
CA ALA A 53 1.79 -8.97 -2.16
C ALA A 53 0.86 -9.61 -3.19
N PRO A 54 0.18 -8.81 -4.02
CA PRO A 54 0.63 -8.87 -5.42
C PRO A 54 1.17 -7.53 -5.94
N PRO A 55 2.22 -7.58 -6.77
CA PRO A 55 2.57 -6.51 -7.70
C PRO A 55 1.51 -6.45 -8.81
N ASP A 56 1.10 -5.25 -9.21
CA ASP A 56 0.46 -4.98 -10.51
C ASP A 56 -0.63 -5.98 -10.95
N GLU A 57 -1.78 -5.98 -10.27
CA GLU A 57 -2.97 -6.69 -10.77
C GLU A 57 -3.61 -5.88 -11.90
N ILE A 58 -3.38 -6.28 -13.15
CA ILE A 58 -4.06 -5.72 -14.33
C ILE A 58 -5.48 -6.29 -14.37
N VAL A 59 -6.46 -5.43 -14.11
CA VAL A 59 -7.89 -5.76 -14.13
C VAL A 59 -8.47 -5.47 -15.51
N CYS A 60 -9.26 -6.40 -16.08
CA CYS A 60 -9.95 -6.17 -17.35
C CYS A 60 -11.04 -5.09 -17.19
N SER A 61 -10.97 -3.99 -17.95
CA SER A 61 -11.86 -2.82 -17.83
C SER A 61 -13.34 -3.12 -18.09
N GLN A 62 -13.64 -4.12 -18.93
CA GLN A 62 -15.01 -4.47 -19.29
C GLN A 62 -15.70 -5.40 -18.28
N CYS A 63 -14.96 -6.22 -17.53
CA CYS A 63 -15.54 -7.29 -16.70
C CYS A 63 -15.07 -7.29 -15.24
N ARG A 64 -14.09 -6.45 -14.87
CA ARG A 64 -13.54 -6.31 -13.50
C ARG A 64 -13.07 -7.61 -12.84
N GLN A 65 -12.67 -8.61 -13.61
CA GLN A 65 -12.06 -9.84 -13.09
C GLN A 65 -10.52 -9.79 -13.16
N PRO A 66 -9.82 -10.38 -12.18
CA PRO A 66 -8.36 -10.45 -12.16
C PRO A 66 -7.88 -11.44 -13.24
N LEU A 67 -7.08 -10.95 -14.19
CA LEU A 67 -6.61 -11.73 -15.32
C LEU A 67 -5.10 -12.00 -15.16
N GLN A 68 -4.69 -13.27 -15.14
CA GLN A 68 -3.26 -13.60 -15.15
C GLN A 68 -2.62 -13.19 -16.50
N LYS A 69 -1.40 -12.66 -16.41
CA LYS A 69 -0.66 -11.87 -17.41
C LYS A 69 -0.37 -12.57 -18.76
N ASP A 70 -0.70 -13.86 -18.89
CA ASP A 70 -0.29 -14.69 -20.04
C ASP A 70 -1.45 -15.13 -20.95
N TRP A 71 -2.69 -14.71 -20.72
CA TRP A 71 -3.84 -15.06 -21.55
C TRP A 71 -4.29 -13.93 -22.50
N ILE A 72 -4.26 -14.22 -23.81
CA ILE A 72 -4.57 -13.30 -24.92
C ILE A 72 -6.09 -13.07 -25.08
N THR A 73 -6.91 -13.98 -24.55
CA THR A 73 -8.37 -13.99 -24.66
C THR A 73 -9.00 -14.17 -23.29
N CYS A 74 -9.92 -13.28 -22.91
CA CYS A 74 -10.62 -13.37 -21.64
C CYS A 74 -11.66 -14.52 -21.69
N PRO A 75 -11.55 -15.57 -20.84
CA PRO A 75 -12.43 -16.74 -20.88
C PRO A 75 -13.88 -16.45 -20.47
N HIS A 76 -14.13 -15.29 -19.84
CA HIS A 76 -15.44 -14.93 -19.29
C HIS A 76 -16.25 -13.97 -20.19
N CYS A 77 -15.60 -13.25 -21.12
CA CYS A 77 -16.28 -12.35 -22.06
C CYS A 77 -15.98 -12.64 -23.55
N GLY A 78 -15.00 -13.50 -23.85
CA GLY A 78 -14.67 -13.91 -25.22
C GLY A 78 -14.08 -12.82 -26.12
N MET A 79 -13.92 -11.59 -25.64
CA MET A 79 -13.35 -10.50 -26.43
C MET A 79 -11.82 -10.45 -26.31
N LYS A 80 -11.16 -10.29 -27.46
CA LYS A 80 -9.71 -10.16 -27.62
C LYS A 80 -9.30 -8.75 -27.18
N GLN A 81 -8.28 -8.63 -26.33
CA GLN A 81 -7.78 -7.35 -25.83
C GLN A 81 -7.34 -6.43 -26.99
N GLU A 82 -8.12 -5.39 -27.30
CA GLU A 82 -7.79 -4.33 -28.25
C GLU A 82 -6.77 -3.37 -27.62
N GLY A 83 -5.53 -3.83 -27.46
CA GLY A 83 -4.47 -3.01 -26.86
C GLY A 83 -3.06 -3.60 -26.94
N LYS A 84 -2.88 -4.75 -27.60
CA LYS A 84 -1.57 -5.39 -27.77
C LYS A 84 -1.35 -5.90 -29.19
N SER A 85 -1.72 -5.08 -30.17
CA SER A 85 -1.43 -5.30 -31.58
C SER A 85 -1.07 -3.96 -32.23
N GLY A 86 0.22 -3.62 -32.24
CA GLY A 86 0.72 -2.47 -32.98
C GLY A 86 2.07 -1.95 -32.49
N VAL A 87 3.14 -2.69 -32.83
CA VAL A 87 4.58 -2.32 -32.75
C VAL A 87 5.22 -2.38 -31.35
#